data_AF-A0A7S0PS14-F1
#
_entry.id   AF-A0A7S0PS14-F1
#
_cell.length_a   1.000
_cell.length_b   1.000
_cell.length_c   1.000
_cell.angle_alpha   90.00
_cell.angle_beta   90.00
_cell.angle_gamma   90.00
#
_symmetry.space_group_name_H-M   'P 1'
#
loop_
_entity.id
_entity.type
_entity.pdbx_description
1 polymer ?
#
loop_
_entity_poly.entity_id
_entity_poly.type
_entity_poly.pdbx_seq_one_letter_code
_entity_poly.pdbx_strand_id
1 'polypeptide(L)'
;TIKQIFAPENGIRLGDHQIVNHFPNHYELTRKDLMVKNITRWRKACEKEAALEANGAGQSNGNFNNTGMSATELLPKLDFVPATFSLPSDYSLFVEEFRRRPDRTWIMKPVGKAQGKGIFLINKLTQIKKWSNGYAAKDGSSAQWKSAEERRAENEKTESYIVSRYVQDPLLIGGKKFDLRVYVVVTSYRPLRAFTSRLGFA
;
A
#
# COMPACT_ATOMS: atom_id res chain seq x y z
N THR A 1 15.47 18.80 -4.12
CA THR A 1 14.41 17.88 -4.61
C THR A 1 13.06 18.33 -4.09
N ILE A 2 11.93 17.93 -4.71
CA ILE A 2 10.58 18.27 -4.21
C ILE A 2 10.39 17.93 -2.72
N LYS A 3 11.00 16.83 -2.25
CA LYS A 3 10.97 16.46 -0.83
C LYS A 3 11.61 17.52 0.08
N GLN A 4 12.72 18.13 -0.34
CA GLN A 4 13.38 19.20 0.41
C GLN A 4 12.57 20.49 0.41
N ILE A 5 11.79 20.77 -0.65
CA ILE A 5 10.93 21.95 -0.71
C ILE A 5 9.80 21.85 0.32
N PHE A 6 9.25 20.66 0.54
CA PHE A 6 8.17 20.43 1.52
C PHE A 6 8.64 20.06 2.92
N ALA A 7 9.95 19.99 3.16
CA ALA A 7 10.52 19.67 4.45
C ALA A 7 10.36 20.88 5.41
N PRO A 8 9.63 20.74 6.53
CA PRO A 8 9.40 21.83 7.48
C PRO A 8 10.71 22.45 7.99
N GLU A 9 11.73 21.61 8.19
CA GLU A 9 13.06 22.00 8.66
C GLU A 9 13.79 23.00 7.77
N ASN A 10 13.44 23.07 6.48
CA ASN A 10 14.11 23.97 5.54
C ASN A 10 13.46 25.36 5.51
N GLY A 11 12.30 25.56 6.14
CA GLY A 11 11.61 26.85 6.22
C GLY A 11 11.17 27.43 4.86
N ILE A 12 11.20 26.64 3.79
CA ILE A 12 10.87 27.09 2.44
C ILE A 12 9.34 27.25 2.34
N ARG A 13 8.90 28.50 2.12
CA ARG A 13 7.49 28.82 1.85
C ARG A 13 7.38 29.41 0.45
N LEU A 14 6.57 28.78 -0.39
CA LEU A 14 6.26 29.27 -1.73
C LEU A 14 5.35 30.50 -1.62
N GLY A 15 5.60 31.51 -2.44
CA GLY A 15 4.72 32.67 -2.60
C GLY A 15 3.47 32.33 -3.43
N ASP A 16 2.44 33.18 -3.36
CA ASP A 16 1.11 32.90 -3.93
C ASP A 16 1.09 32.67 -5.45
N HIS A 17 2.07 33.21 -6.18
CA HIS A 17 2.22 33.06 -7.63
C HIS A 17 3.08 31.85 -8.03
N GLN A 18 3.69 31.16 -7.07
CA GLN A 18 4.59 30.05 -7.32
C GLN A 18 3.80 28.73 -7.32
N ILE A 19 4.03 27.92 -8.33
CA ILE A 19 3.38 26.62 -8.50
C ILE A 19 4.45 25.54 -8.60
N VAL A 20 4.18 24.40 -7.96
CA VAL A 20 5.01 23.19 -8.05
C VAL A 20 4.15 22.02 -8.49
N ASN A 21 4.73 21.10 -9.24
CA ASN A 21 4.02 19.97 -9.87
C ASN A 21 3.79 18.77 -8.93
N HIS A 22 3.94 18.97 -7.62
CA HIS A 22 3.73 17.94 -6.62
C HIS A 22 3.03 18.56 -5.43
N PHE A 23 2.20 17.79 -4.76
CA PHE A 23 1.68 18.18 -3.47
C PHE A 23 2.60 17.71 -2.32
N PRO A 24 2.57 18.42 -1.18
CA PRO A 24 3.07 17.88 0.08
C PRO A 24 2.47 16.49 0.34
N ASN A 25 3.25 15.58 0.90
CA ASN A 25 2.82 14.23 1.26
C ASN A 25 2.32 13.35 0.09
N HIS A 26 2.63 13.67 -1.17
CA HIS A 26 2.27 12.81 -2.32
C HIS A 26 2.73 11.35 -2.18
N TYR A 27 3.79 11.10 -1.39
CA TYR A 27 4.31 9.78 -1.11
C TYR A 27 3.32 8.86 -0.39
N GLU A 28 2.28 9.40 0.26
CA GLU A 28 1.18 8.62 0.88
C GLU A 28 0.42 7.76 -0.12
N LEU A 29 0.37 8.19 -1.39
CA LEU A 29 -0.27 7.45 -2.48
C LEU A 29 0.75 6.87 -3.47
N THR A 30 1.99 7.37 -3.54
CA THR A 30 2.97 6.86 -4.53
C THR A 30 3.93 5.82 -3.97
N ARG A 31 4.14 5.76 -2.65
CA ARG A 31 4.88 4.65 -2.02
C ARG A 31 3.97 3.46 -1.81
N LYS A 32 4.47 2.27 -2.14
CA LYS A 32 3.66 1.04 -2.15
C LYS A 32 3.14 0.65 -0.76
N ASP A 33 3.98 0.78 0.27
CA ASP A 33 3.61 0.49 1.65
C ASP A 33 2.56 1.44 2.20
N LEU A 34 2.73 2.75 1.97
CA LEU A 34 1.80 3.78 2.43
C LEU A 34 0.47 3.70 1.66
N MET A 35 0.50 3.48 0.35
CA MET A 35 -0.70 3.26 -0.46
C MET A 35 -1.52 2.10 0.11
N VAL A 36 -0.89 0.94 0.35
CA VAL A 36 -1.59 -0.23 0.91
C VAL A 36 -2.13 0.06 2.30
N LYS A 37 -1.34 0.69 3.19
CA LYS A 37 -1.79 1.08 4.53
C LYS A 37 -2.99 2.02 4.48
N ASN A 38 -2.97 3.01 3.60
CA ASN A 38 -4.04 3.99 3.45
C ASN A 38 -5.32 3.36 2.89
N ILE A 39 -5.20 2.48 1.88
CA ILE A 39 -6.36 1.76 1.32
C ILE A 39 -6.94 0.80 2.36
N THR A 40 -6.12 0.07 3.11
CA THR A 40 -6.58 -0.82 4.19
C THR A 40 -7.26 -0.04 5.31
N ARG A 41 -6.72 1.13 5.69
CA ARG A 41 -7.36 2.02 6.67
C ARG A 41 -8.72 2.50 6.16
N TRP A 42 -8.81 2.90 4.89
CA TRP A 42 -10.05 3.35 4.28
C TRP A 42 -11.11 2.23 4.21
N ARG A 43 -10.72 1.03 3.81
CA ARG A 43 -11.59 -0.15 3.82
C ARG A 43 -12.16 -0.42 5.22
N LYS A 44 -11.32 -0.43 6.26
CA LYS A 44 -11.78 -0.62 7.65
C LYS A 44 -12.74 0.48 8.12
N ALA A 45 -12.51 1.72 7.70
CA ALA A 45 -13.43 2.82 7.99
C ALA A 45 -14.80 2.58 7.32
N CYS A 46 -14.80 2.13 6.06
CA CYS A 46 -16.04 1.75 5.36
C CYS A 46 -16.73 0.54 6.02
N GLU A 47 -15.99 -0.46 6.48
CA GLU A 47 -16.56 -1.63 7.17
C GLU A 47 -17.24 -1.22 8.49
N LYS A 48 -16.59 -0.33 9.26
CA LYS A 48 -17.17 0.22 10.48
C LYS A 48 -18.43 1.02 10.19
N GLU A 49 -18.40 1.88 9.17
CA GLU A 49 -19.55 2.71 8.80
C GLU A 49 -20.71 1.85 8.30
N ALA A 50 -20.45 0.85 7.45
CA ALA A 50 -21.46 -0.09 6.98
C ALA A 50 -22.11 -0.88 8.12
N ALA A 51 -21.35 -1.25 9.15
CA ALA A 51 -21.90 -1.90 10.35
C ALA A 51 -22.79 -0.95 11.17
N LEU A 52 -22.46 0.35 11.23
CA LEU A 52 -23.31 1.35 11.88
C LEU A 52 -24.60 1.61 11.09
N GLU A 53 -24.51 1.71 9.75
CA GLU A 53 -25.66 1.79 8.84
C GLU A 53 -26.61 0.60 9.04
N ALA A 54 -26.08 -0.63 9.07
CA ALA A 54 -26.88 -1.85 9.24
C ALA A 54 -27.62 -1.92 10.59
N ASN A 55 -27.05 -1.32 11.65
CA ASN A 55 -27.65 -1.29 12.97
C ASN A 55 -28.62 -0.11 13.19
N GLY A 56 -28.92 0.69 12.16
CA GLY A 56 -29.79 1.87 12.26
C GLY A 56 -29.20 3.02 13.10
N ALA A 57 -27.92 2.93 13.48
CA ALA A 57 -27.20 3.93 14.28
C ALA A 57 -26.34 4.87 13.41
N GLY A 58 -26.20 4.58 12.12
CA GLY A 58 -25.52 5.44 11.16
C GLY A 58 -26.33 6.72 10.95
N GLN A 59 -25.83 7.86 11.43
CA GLN A 59 -26.31 9.14 10.94
C GLN A 59 -25.92 9.22 9.47
N SER A 60 -26.91 9.13 8.58
CA SER A 60 -26.81 9.35 7.14
C SER A 60 -26.50 10.82 6.81
N ASN A 61 -25.56 11.45 7.52
CA ASN A 61 -25.21 12.85 7.31
C ASN A 61 -24.39 13.05 6.02
N GLY A 62 -24.31 12.06 5.12
CA GLY A 62 -23.71 12.20 3.80
C GLY A 62 -22.25 12.64 3.78
N ASN A 63 -21.59 12.72 4.94
CA ASN A 63 -20.31 13.39 5.14
C ASN A 63 -19.15 12.41 5.39
N PHE A 64 -19.42 11.10 5.38
CA PHE A 64 -18.39 10.06 5.50
C PHE A 64 -17.41 10.10 4.33
N ASN A 65 -17.91 10.44 3.14
CA ASN A 65 -17.11 10.56 1.93
C ASN A 65 -17.67 11.68 1.03
N ASN A 66 -16.86 12.06 0.05
CA ASN A 66 -17.20 13.12 -0.90
C ASN A 66 -17.95 12.58 -2.13
N THR A 67 -18.30 11.29 -2.15
CA THR A 67 -18.88 10.62 -3.32
C THR A 67 -20.40 10.53 -3.28
N GLY A 68 -21.01 10.84 -2.12
CA GLY A 68 -22.45 10.71 -1.93
C GLY A 68 -22.97 9.27 -1.92
N MET A 69 -22.07 8.29 -1.82
CA MET A 69 -22.40 6.86 -1.77
C MET A 69 -22.38 6.38 -0.32
N SER A 70 -23.24 5.42 0.03
CA SER A 70 -23.18 4.78 1.35
C SER A 70 -21.91 3.94 1.52
N ALA A 71 -21.56 3.61 2.76
CA ALA A 71 -20.41 2.73 3.01
C ALA A 71 -20.65 1.31 2.47
N THR A 72 -21.89 0.83 2.58
CA THR A 72 -22.34 -0.45 2.03
C THR A 72 -22.19 -0.54 0.50
N GLU A 73 -22.43 0.54 -0.24
CA GLU A 73 -22.24 0.60 -1.70
C GLU A 73 -20.75 0.70 -2.11
N LEU A 74 -19.92 1.29 -1.26
CA LEU A 74 -18.49 1.48 -1.53
C LEU A 74 -17.67 0.21 -1.29
N LEU A 75 -18.01 -0.60 -0.29
CA LEU A 75 -17.21 -1.76 0.10
C LEU A 75 -16.92 -2.74 -1.06
N PRO A 76 -17.91 -3.15 -1.88
CA PRO A 76 -17.65 -4.02 -3.04
C PRO A 76 -16.70 -3.37 -4.07
N LYS A 77 -16.76 -2.04 -4.20
CA LYS A 77 -15.90 -1.28 -5.12
C LYS A 77 -14.46 -1.16 -4.62
N LEU A 78 -14.16 -1.52 -3.36
CA LEU A 78 -12.81 -1.54 -2.81
C LEU A 78 -12.06 -2.87 -3.05
N ASP A 79 -12.65 -3.82 -3.80
CA ASP A 79 -12.03 -5.10 -4.14
C ASP A 79 -11.12 -5.06 -5.38
N PHE A 80 -10.40 -3.95 -5.57
CA PHE A 80 -9.44 -3.78 -6.67
C PHE A 80 -7.99 -3.95 -6.21
N VAL A 81 -7.73 -3.98 -4.90
CA VAL A 81 -6.38 -4.18 -4.34
C VAL A 81 -6.25 -5.64 -3.87
N PRO A 82 -5.33 -6.43 -4.46
CA PRO A 82 -5.07 -7.78 -3.98
C PRO A 82 -4.57 -7.78 -2.54
N ALA A 83 -4.83 -8.86 -1.80
CA ALA A 83 -4.27 -9.07 -0.46
C ALA A 83 -2.77 -8.78 -0.46
N THR A 84 -2.36 -7.82 0.38
CA THR A 84 -1.01 -7.27 0.41
C THR A 84 -0.56 -7.04 1.84
N PHE A 85 0.68 -7.41 2.13
CA PHE A 85 1.30 -7.31 3.46
C PHE A 85 2.66 -6.60 3.35
N SER A 86 3.04 -5.82 4.37
CA SER A 86 4.32 -5.11 4.42
C SER A 86 5.33 -5.89 5.24
N LEU A 87 6.41 -6.35 4.62
CA LEU A 87 7.48 -7.08 5.30
C LEU A 87 8.63 -6.15 5.72
N PRO A 88 9.19 -6.33 6.93
CA PRO A 88 8.96 -7.46 7.85
C PRO A 88 7.74 -7.32 8.79
N SER A 89 7.11 -6.14 8.88
CA SER A 89 6.07 -5.84 9.89
C SER A 89 4.88 -6.81 9.94
N ASP A 90 4.42 -7.27 8.79
CA ASP A 90 3.24 -8.13 8.62
C ASP A 90 3.63 -9.60 8.34
N TYR A 91 4.86 -10.01 8.67
CA TYR A 91 5.36 -11.35 8.34
C TYR A 91 4.47 -12.47 8.89
N SER A 92 4.02 -12.36 10.15
CA SER A 92 3.16 -13.34 10.79
C SER A 92 1.82 -13.49 10.06
N LEU A 93 1.17 -12.37 9.75
CA LEU A 93 -0.10 -12.31 9.02
C LEU A 93 0.05 -12.91 7.62
N PHE A 94 1.16 -12.61 6.95
CA PHE A 94 1.46 -13.20 5.65
C PHE A 94 1.65 -14.72 5.73
N VAL A 95 2.38 -15.22 6.72
CA VAL A 95 2.61 -16.66 6.90
C VAL A 95 1.29 -17.41 7.15
N GLU A 96 0.40 -16.85 7.96
CA GLU A 96 -0.94 -17.40 8.20
C GLU A 96 -1.75 -17.47 6.90
N GLU A 97 -1.82 -16.37 6.16
CA GLU A 97 -2.55 -16.32 4.88
C GLU A 97 -1.94 -17.28 3.84
N PHE A 98 -0.61 -17.39 3.80
CA PHE A 98 0.08 -18.33 2.92
C PHE A 98 -0.26 -19.78 3.27
N ARG A 99 -0.28 -20.14 4.55
CA ARG A 99 -0.64 -21.51 4.99
C ARG A 99 -2.09 -21.86 4.68
N ARG A 100 -2.98 -20.87 4.71
CA ARG A 100 -4.39 -21.02 4.33
C ARG A 100 -4.57 -21.29 2.83
N ARG A 101 -3.69 -20.72 1.99
CA ARG A 101 -3.74 -20.83 0.53
C ARG A 101 -2.34 -21.02 -0.08
N PRO A 102 -1.73 -22.21 0.08
CA PRO A 102 -0.35 -22.46 -0.34
C PRO A 102 -0.17 -22.59 -1.86
N ASP A 103 -1.25 -22.78 -2.60
CA ASP A 103 -1.31 -22.84 -4.08
C ASP A 103 -1.10 -21.48 -4.75
N ARG A 104 -1.18 -20.38 -3.98
CA ARG A 104 -1.14 -19.03 -4.53
C ARG A 104 0.28 -18.54 -4.73
N THR A 105 0.49 -17.95 -5.91
CA THR A 105 1.70 -17.20 -6.21
C THR A 105 1.59 -15.79 -5.65
N TRP A 106 2.69 -15.29 -5.11
CA TRP A 106 2.79 -13.94 -4.58
C TRP A 106 3.91 -13.18 -5.29
N ILE A 107 3.75 -11.86 -5.37
CA ILE A 107 4.72 -10.95 -5.97
C ILE A 107 5.32 -10.07 -4.89
N MET A 108 6.64 -10.12 -4.77
CA MET A 108 7.44 -9.31 -3.88
C MET A 108 7.86 -8.04 -4.60
N LYS A 109 7.59 -6.87 -3.99
CA LYS A 109 7.98 -5.58 -4.57
C LYS A 109 8.70 -4.72 -3.52
N PRO A 110 9.89 -4.19 -3.82
CA PRO A 110 10.57 -3.25 -2.92
C PRO A 110 9.75 -1.96 -2.78
N VAL A 111 9.66 -1.44 -1.55
CA VAL A 111 8.80 -0.30 -1.22
C VAL A 111 9.20 0.97 -1.98
N GLY A 112 10.50 1.30 -1.98
CA GLY A 112 11.03 2.57 -2.49
C GLY A 112 11.60 2.54 -3.91
N LYS A 113 11.56 1.40 -4.62
CA LYS A 113 12.11 1.27 -5.98
C LYS A 113 11.02 1.31 -7.06
N ALA A 114 11.42 1.55 -8.31
CA ALA A 114 10.54 1.62 -9.47
C ALA A 114 11.09 0.80 -10.66
N GLN A 115 10.40 0.85 -11.80
CA GLN A 115 10.81 0.21 -13.07
C GLN A 115 10.95 -1.32 -13.01
N GLY A 116 10.22 -1.98 -12.11
CA GLY A 116 10.28 -3.43 -11.95
C GLY A 116 11.55 -3.97 -11.27
N LYS A 117 12.51 -3.10 -10.91
CA LYS A 117 13.78 -3.51 -10.30
C LYS A 117 13.54 -4.11 -8.92
N GLY A 118 14.06 -5.33 -8.71
CA GLY A 118 13.94 -6.07 -7.46
C GLY A 118 12.59 -6.75 -7.25
N ILE A 119 11.72 -6.79 -8.27
CA ILE A 119 10.49 -7.58 -8.22
C ILE A 119 10.81 -9.05 -8.48
N PHE A 120 10.21 -9.94 -7.69
CA PHE A 120 10.29 -11.37 -7.91
C PHE A 120 9.01 -12.07 -7.41
N LEU A 121 8.78 -13.29 -7.90
CA LEU A 121 7.64 -14.12 -7.48
C LEU A 121 8.08 -15.12 -6.41
N ILE A 122 7.15 -15.43 -5.51
CA ILE A 122 7.32 -16.49 -4.51
C ILE A 122 6.11 -17.41 -4.52
N ASN A 123 6.39 -18.68 -4.30
CA ASN A 123 5.40 -19.75 -4.12
C ASN A 123 5.79 -20.70 -2.99
N LYS A 124 6.87 -20.40 -2.25
CA LYS A 124 7.32 -21.17 -1.09
C LYS A 124 7.77 -20.20 0.01
N LEU A 125 7.34 -20.44 1.25
CA LEU A 125 7.75 -19.63 2.42
C LEU A 125 9.27 -19.59 2.62
N THR A 126 9.99 -20.63 2.20
CA THR A 126 11.45 -20.69 2.29
C THR A 126 12.13 -19.53 1.55
N GLN A 127 11.50 -18.97 0.51
CA GLN A 127 12.02 -17.86 -0.29
C GLN A 127 12.00 -16.51 0.45
N ILE A 128 11.28 -16.40 1.57
CA ILE A 128 11.16 -15.15 2.33
C ILE A 128 11.71 -15.24 3.76
N LYS A 129 12.46 -16.29 4.10
CA LYS A 129 13.07 -16.46 5.42
C LYS A 129 13.90 -15.25 5.86
N LYS A 130 14.55 -14.53 4.95
CA LYS A 130 15.32 -13.33 5.32
C LYS A 130 14.50 -12.17 5.88
N TRP A 131 13.17 -12.16 5.67
CA TRP A 131 12.26 -11.17 6.28
C TRP A 131 11.57 -11.70 7.54
N SER A 132 11.94 -12.89 8.03
CA SER A 132 11.37 -13.44 9.25
C SER A 132 11.94 -12.83 10.53
N ASN A 133 12.85 -11.85 10.45
CA ASN A 133 13.58 -11.34 11.59
C ASN A 133 12.62 -10.71 12.62
N GLY A 134 12.49 -11.39 13.77
CA GLY A 134 11.49 -11.17 14.81
C GLY A 134 10.61 -12.39 15.11
N TYR A 135 10.37 -13.26 14.11
CA TYR A 135 9.61 -14.51 14.24
C TYR A 135 10.49 -15.69 14.68
N ALA A 136 11.70 -15.81 14.13
CA ALA A 136 12.69 -16.82 14.56
C ALA A 136 13.16 -16.62 16.01
N ALA A 137 13.03 -15.41 16.56
CA ALA A 137 13.36 -15.12 17.96
C ALA A 137 12.28 -15.58 18.96
N LYS A 138 11.08 -15.96 18.51
CA LYS A 138 9.97 -16.40 19.37
C LYS A 138 9.82 -17.92 19.49
N ASP A 139 10.46 -18.70 18.62
CA ASP A 139 10.18 -20.15 18.49
C ASP A 139 11.45 -21.02 18.54
N GLY A 140 12.40 -20.65 19.42
CA GLY A 140 13.48 -21.54 19.88
C GLY A 140 14.92 -21.17 19.50
N SER A 141 15.80 -21.23 20.52
CA SER A 141 17.24 -21.51 20.48
C SER A 141 18.27 -20.46 20.04
N SER A 142 17.93 -19.28 19.51
CA SER A 142 18.97 -18.28 19.17
C SER A 142 18.66 -16.84 19.56
N ALA A 143 17.86 -16.63 20.61
CA ALA A 143 17.75 -15.32 21.26
C ALA A 143 19.00 -15.03 22.11
N GLN A 144 20.16 -15.00 21.46
CA GLN A 144 21.38 -14.43 22.00
C GLN A 144 21.25 -12.91 21.98
N TRP A 145 21.62 -12.29 23.09
CA TRP A 145 21.38 -10.90 23.47
C TRP A 145 21.73 -9.89 22.37
N LYS A 146 20.72 -9.44 21.61
CA LYS A 146 20.85 -8.26 20.76
C LYS A 146 20.18 -7.06 21.44
N SER A 147 20.94 -5.98 21.58
CA SER A 147 20.44 -4.71 22.09
C SER A 147 19.28 -4.18 21.24
N ALA A 148 18.48 -3.27 21.79
CA ALA A 148 17.43 -2.61 21.01
C ALA A 148 18.01 -1.83 19.82
N GLU A 149 19.23 -1.32 19.95
CA GLU A 149 19.97 -0.58 18.91
C GLU A 149 20.47 -1.52 17.80
N GLU A 150 20.99 -2.70 18.16
CA GLU A 150 21.42 -3.70 17.17
C GLU A 150 20.24 -4.25 16.35
N ARG A 151 19.10 -4.49 17.01
CA ARG A 151 17.84 -4.86 16.33
C ARG A 151 17.34 -3.75 15.42
N ARG A 152 17.51 -2.49 15.82
CA ARG A 152 17.12 -1.32 15.01
C ARG A 152 18.03 -1.17 13.78
N ALA A 153 19.34 -1.29 13.95
CA ALA A 153 20.31 -1.23 12.86
C ALA A 153 20.13 -2.38 11.84
N GLU A 154 19.80 -3.60 12.30
CA GLU A 154 19.51 -4.74 11.42
C GLU A 154 18.19 -4.57 10.66
N ASN A 155 17.16 -4.01 11.31
CA ASN A 155 15.91 -3.64 10.65
C ASN A 155 16.11 -2.51 9.61
N GLU A 156 16.98 -1.55 9.89
CA GLU A 156 17.37 -0.50 8.92
C GLU A 156 18.15 -1.08 7.73
N LYS A 157 18.90 -2.18 7.93
CA LYS A 157 19.61 -2.89 6.86
C LYS A 157 18.71 -3.80 6.02
N THR A 158 17.58 -4.24 6.57
CA THR A 158 16.65 -5.14 5.88
C THR A 158 15.73 -4.33 4.95
N GLU A 159 15.98 -4.42 3.65
CA GLU A 159 15.15 -3.73 2.65
C GLU A 159 13.67 -4.13 2.82
N SER A 160 12.79 -3.14 2.99
CA SER A 160 11.35 -3.34 3.16
C SER A 160 10.67 -3.68 1.83
N TYR A 161 9.78 -4.66 1.87
CA TYR A 161 9.01 -5.13 0.71
C TYR A 161 7.52 -5.10 1.03
N ILE A 162 6.71 -4.98 -0.02
CA ILE A 162 5.34 -5.46 0.03
C ILE A 162 5.28 -6.85 -0.63
N VAL A 163 4.49 -7.74 -0.04
CA VAL A 163 4.13 -9.02 -0.63
C VAL A 163 2.65 -8.97 -0.98
N SER A 164 2.34 -9.11 -2.27
CA SER A 164 0.97 -8.99 -2.80
C SER A 164 0.58 -10.27 -3.50
N ARG A 165 -0.68 -10.68 -3.40
CA ARG A 165 -1.19 -11.81 -4.19
C ARG A 165 -0.98 -11.52 -5.68
N TYR A 166 -0.40 -12.48 -6.41
CA TYR A 166 -0.19 -12.34 -7.84
C TYR A 166 -1.50 -12.62 -8.58
N VAL A 167 -1.81 -11.81 -9.60
CA VAL A 167 -2.95 -12.04 -10.50
C VAL A 167 -2.56 -13.14 -11.47
N GLN A 168 -3.03 -14.36 -11.20
CA GLN A 168 -2.67 -15.58 -11.93
C GLN A 168 -3.30 -15.64 -13.32
N ASP A 169 -4.52 -15.11 -13.46
CA ASP A 169 -5.28 -15.11 -14.72
C ASP A 169 -5.48 -13.67 -15.20
N PRO A 170 -4.43 -13.01 -15.75
CA PRO A 170 -4.57 -11.68 -16.33
C PRO A 170 -5.21 -11.76 -17.71
N LEU A 171 -5.92 -10.70 -18.09
CA LEU A 171 -6.33 -10.53 -19.48
C LEU A 171 -5.09 -10.53 -20.40
N LEU A 172 -5.14 -11.33 -21.46
CA LEU A 172 -4.07 -11.46 -22.45
C LEU A 172 -4.51 -10.88 -23.79
N ILE A 173 -3.61 -10.17 -24.46
CA ILE A 173 -3.77 -9.74 -25.86
C ILE A 173 -2.65 -10.39 -26.66
N GLY A 174 -3.00 -11.19 -27.66
CA GLY A 174 -2.00 -11.97 -28.43
C GLY A 174 -1.16 -12.90 -27.56
N GLY A 175 -1.75 -13.47 -26.49
CA GLY A 175 -1.06 -14.35 -25.53
C GLY A 175 -0.08 -13.63 -24.58
N LYS A 176 -0.01 -12.29 -24.62
CA LYS A 176 0.87 -11.49 -23.75
C LYS A 176 0.07 -10.77 -22.68
N LYS A 177 0.59 -10.80 -21.45
CA LYS A 177 0.11 -9.99 -20.33
C LYS A 177 0.50 -8.54 -20.57
N PHE A 178 -0.40 -7.62 -20.22
CA PHE A 178 -0.16 -6.18 -20.24
C PHE A 178 -0.66 -5.53 -18.93
N ASP A 179 -0.32 -4.27 -18.71
CA ASP A 179 -0.91 -3.43 -17.67
C ASP A 179 -1.38 -2.11 -18.27
N LEU A 180 -2.24 -1.37 -17.56
CA LEU A 180 -2.73 -0.08 -18.05
C LEU A 180 -2.09 1.07 -17.28
N ARG A 181 -1.48 1.99 -18.02
CA ARG A 181 -1.06 3.29 -17.49
C ARG A 181 -2.16 4.32 -17.68
N VAL A 182 -2.88 4.59 -16.59
CA VAL A 182 -3.86 5.67 -16.51
C VAL A 182 -3.21 6.90 -15.88
N TYR A 183 -3.43 8.08 -16.48
CA TYR A 183 -2.93 9.35 -15.95
C TYR A 183 -4.06 10.11 -15.24
N VAL A 184 -3.75 10.60 -14.03
CA VAL A 184 -4.64 11.43 -13.23
C VAL A 184 -3.90 12.71 -12.85
N VAL A 185 -4.51 13.87 -13.12
CA VAL A 185 -4.01 15.17 -12.64
C VAL A 185 -4.88 15.65 -11.50
N VAL A 186 -4.26 15.95 -10.36
CA VAL A 186 -4.91 16.59 -9.22
C VAL A 186 -4.51 18.05 -9.25
N THR A 187 -5.47 18.96 -9.28
CA THR A 187 -5.21 20.41 -9.33
C THR A 187 -5.47 21.10 -7.99
N SER A 188 -6.29 20.49 -7.12
CA SER A 188 -6.52 20.95 -5.76
C SER A 188 -6.97 19.79 -4.86
N TYR A 189 -6.68 19.88 -3.56
CA TYR A 189 -7.23 19.01 -2.52
C TYR A 189 -8.35 19.66 -1.72
N ARG A 190 -8.50 21.00 -1.81
CA ARG A 190 -9.48 21.79 -1.06
C ARG A 190 -10.05 22.90 -1.94
N PRO A 191 -11.18 22.67 -2.63
CA PRO A 191 -11.88 21.38 -2.77
C PRO A 191 -11.06 20.38 -3.61
N LEU A 192 -11.30 19.08 -3.44
CA LEU A 192 -10.66 18.05 -4.25
C LEU A 192 -11.07 18.19 -5.72
N ARG A 193 -10.08 18.37 -6.60
CA ARG A 193 -10.26 18.42 -8.06
C ARG A 193 -9.26 17.49 -8.72
N ALA A 194 -9.77 16.41 -9.31
CA ALA A 194 -8.98 15.40 -10.00
C ALA A 194 -9.59 15.11 -11.38
N PHE A 195 -8.74 14.95 -12.39
CA PHE A 195 -9.13 14.70 -13.77
C PHE A 195 -8.36 13.50 -14.31
N THR A 196 -9.06 12.58 -14.98
CA THR A 196 -8.48 11.44 -15.67
C THR A 196 -8.23 11.77 -17.14
N SER A 197 -7.05 11.41 -17.64
CA SER A 197 -6.76 11.50 -19.07
C SER A 197 -7.56 10.47 -19.86
N ARG A 198 -8.04 10.85 -21.05
CA ARG A 198 -8.65 9.90 -22.01
C ARG A 198 -7.60 9.02 -22.70
N LEU A 199 -6.33 9.42 -22.68
CA LEU A 199 -5.20 8.70 -23.27
C LEU A 199 -4.32 8.07 -22.17
N GLY A 200 -3.71 6.93 -22.50
CA GLY A 200 -2.84 6.16 -21.62
C GLY A 200 -1.94 5.20 -22.42
N PHE A 201 -1.29 4.26 -21.73
CA PHE A 201 -0.49 3.20 -22.36
C PHE A 201 -0.97 1.83 -21.89
N ALA A 202 -0.79 0.82 -22.75
CA ALA A 202 -0.99 -0.60 -22.48
C ALA A 202 0.29 -1.37 -22.83
#